data_AF-S0DHP1-F1
#
_entry.id   AF-S0DHP1-F1
#
_cell.length_a   1.000
_cell.length_b   1.000
_cell.length_c   1.000
_cell.angle_alpha   90.00
_cell.angle_beta   90.00
_cell.angle_gamma   90.00
#
_symmetry.space_group_name_H-M   'P 1'
#
loop_
_entity.id
_entity.type
_entity.pdbx_description
1 polymer ?
#
loop_
_entity_poly.entity_id
_entity_poly.type
_entity_poly.pdbx_seq_one_letter_code
_entity_poly.pdbx_strand_id
1 'polypeptide(L)'
;MDQDQRNRIENALLRYRKAVLEHNLSLLRILIEEVEAQPAPTGYRDSAAQHLRVEAIREQVVVPDSIKSTSEILDERFRDALISEGCLDGVSHGAVDLAGRREYFAGVQANIARKGVEVSEFPPADLEFLCSLVRGVTGPGLPFHREVSQFHFVTPLEFEEMEEMMKSVCIPIRDETGEEEYNSLTSIWEDWEISIAFKIGGGPRSWGGTYALYCRNDDHEQWKWRYGVHDEEWYSDVYESVEDYLEFYTHFREQTEEELREDIPSLEAMRIAQRYWLAIGSYRRTVSPERTLNRPMFSVFVNMVFHGVRYLIRSTLLPDHAVTPKEA
;
A
#
# COMPACT_ATOMS: atom_id res chain seq x y z
N MET A 1 27.87 8.57 -6.12
CA MET A 1 26.79 9.54 -6.42
C MET A 1 27.25 10.97 -6.13
N ASP A 2 27.01 11.89 -7.06
CA ASP A 2 27.33 13.32 -6.93
C ASP A 2 26.17 14.14 -6.31
N GLN A 3 26.42 15.43 -6.07
CA GLN A 3 25.43 16.32 -5.47
C GLN A 3 24.25 16.62 -6.41
N ASP A 4 24.47 16.62 -7.72
CA ASP A 4 23.42 16.92 -8.69
C ASP A 4 22.38 15.79 -8.71
N GLN A 5 22.81 14.52 -8.64
CA GLN A 5 21.91 13.37 -8.52
C GLN A 5 21.12 13.39 -7.19
N ARG A 6 21.77 13.72 -6.07
CA ARG A 6 21.08 13.89 -4.78
C ARG A 6 19.96 14.93 -4.88
N ASN A 7 20.27 16.09 -5.47
CA ASN A 7 19.30 17.16 -5.65
C ASN A 7 18.14 16.72 -6.56
N ARG A 8 18.39 15.90 -7.60
CA ARG A 8 17.32 15.39 -8.48
C ARG A 8 16.37 14.45 -7.73
N ILE A 9 16.90 13.52 -6.93
CA ILE A 9 16.11 12.59 -6.10
C ILE A 9 15.27 13.37 -5.08
N GLU A 10 15.86 14.32 -4.35
CA GLU A 10 15.14 15.16 -3.39
C GLU A 10 14.01 15.95 -4.06
N ASN A 11 14.27 16.52 -5.23
CA ASN A 11 13.25 17.27 -5.98
C ASN A 11 12.15 16.36 -6.53
N ALA A 12 12.48 15.15 -7.02
CA ALA A 12 11.50 14.18 -7.47
C ALA A 12 10.60 13.73 -6.31
N LEU A 13 11.18 13.41 -5.16
CA LEU A 13 10.44 13.07 -3.95
C LEU A 13 9.55 14.23 -3.48
N LEU A 14 10.03 15.47 -3.53
CA LEU A 14 9.22 16.64 -3.16
C LEU A 14 8.03 16.82 -4.11
N ARG A 15 8.23 16.65 -5.42
CA ARG A 15 7.15 16.72 -6.42
C ARG A 15 6.12 15.62 -6.20
N TYR A 16 6.57 14.38 -6.00
CA TYR A 16 5.75 13.23 -5.66
C TYR A 16 4.87 13.54 -4.44
N ARG A 17 5.50 13.93 -3.33
CA ARG A 17 4.79 14.23 -2.07
C ARG A 17 3.73 15.30 -2.24
N LYS A 18 4.06 16.36 -2.99
CA LYS A 18 3.12 17.46 -3.25
C LYS A 18 1.91 16.99 -4.06
N ALA A 19 2.14 16.25 -5.14
CA ALA A 19 1.07 15.76 -6.02
C ALA A 19 0.14 14.78 -5.28
N VAL A 20 0.72 13.81 -4.58
CA VAL A 20 -0.05 12.82 -3.79
C VAL A 20 -0.82 13.50 -2.66
N LEU A 21 -0.22 14.48 -1.97
CA LEU A 21 -0.92 15.23 -0.94
C LEU A 21 -2.12 16.03 -1.49
N GLU A 22 -1.94 16.70 -2.63
CA GLU A 22 -3.01 17.47 -3.27
C GLU A 22 -4.18 16.56 -3.68
N HIS A 23 -3.88 15.43 -4.32
CA HIS A 23 -4.86 14.42 -4.69
C HIS A 23 -5.60 13.85 -3.47
N ASN A 24 -4.87 13.39 -2.46
CA ASN A 24 -5.45 12.76 -1.26
C ASN A 24 -6.28 13.74 -0.41
N LEU A 25 -5.87 15.01 -0.33
CA LEU A 25 -6.67 16.04 0.35
C LEU A 25 -7.96 16.36 -0.44
N SER A 26 -7.94 16.27 -1.77
CA SER A 26 -9.15 16.38 -2.58
C SER A 26 -10.13 15.25 -2.28
N LEU A 27 -9.64 14.00 -2.28
CA LEU A 27 -10.45 12.82 -1.95
C LEU A 27 -10.99 12.87 -0.52
N LEU A 28 -10.20 13.34 0.45
CA LEU A 28 -10.66 13.49 1.84
C LEU A 28 -11.83 14.48 1.95
N ARG A 29 -11.84 15.55 1.16
CA ARG A 29 -12.96 16.50 1.13
C ARG A 29 -14.22 15.84 0.58
N ILE A 30 -14.10 15.14 -0.54
CA ILE A 30 -15.20 14.40 -1.17
C ILE A 30 -15.77 13.37 -0.19
N LEU A 31 -14.91 12.58 0.46
CA LEU A 31 -15.32 11.61 1.47
C LEU A 31 -16.20 12.26 2.56
N ILE A 32 -15.78 13.41 3.08
CA ILE A 32 -16.52 14.13 4.12
C ILE A 32 -17.85 14.62 3.58
N GLU A 33 -17.87 15.26 2.42
CA GLU A 33 -19.08 15.77 1.77
C GLU A 33 -20.11 14.66 1.52
N GLU A 34 -19.68 13.53 0.97
CA GLU A 34 -20.53 12.37 0.67
C GLU A 34 -21.09 11.73 1.95
N VAL A 35 -20.26 11.57 2.99
CA VAL A 35 -20.70 11.04 4.30
C VAL A 35 -21.67 12.00 5.01
N GLU A 36 -21.46 13.32 4.91
CA GLU A 36 -22.38 14.31 5.45
C GLU A 36 -23.72 14.34 4.70
N ALA A 37 -23.69 14.16 3.38
CA ALA A 37 -24.87 14.11 2.52
C ALA A 37 -25.75 12.87 2.76
N GLN A 38 -25.19 11.79 3.31
CA GLN A 38 -25.97 10.60 3.65
C GLN A 38 -27.08 10.92 4.68
N PRO A 39 -28.30 10.35 4.49
CA PRO A 39 -29.39 10.55 5.42
C PRO A 39 -29.07 9.95 6.79
N ALA A 40 -29.61 10.55 7.85
CA ALA A 40 -29.50 9.98 9.19
C ALA A 40 -30.12 8.57 9.21
N PRO A 41 -29.44 7.58 9.79
CA PRO A 41 -29.99 6.23 9.90
C PRO A 41 -31.30 6.18 10.66
N THR A 42 -32.15 5.21 10.33
CA THR A 42 -33.50 5.13 10.88
C THR A 42 -33.46 4.95 12.41
N GLY A 43 -34.11 5.87 13.12
CA GLY A 43 -34.21 5.85 14.58
C GLY A 43 -32.97 6.37 15.32
N TYR A 44 -32.01 6.99 14.63
CA TYR A 44 -30.89 7.70 15.26
C TYR A 44 -31.27 9.17 15.51
N ARG A 45 -30.76 9.73 16.61
CA ARG A 45 -30.74 11.18 16.85
C ARG A 45 -29.53 11.78 16.15
N ASP A 46 -29.56 13.07 15.86
CA ASP A 46 -28.50 13.79 15.14
C ASP A 46 -27.11 13.56 15.72
N SER A 47 -26.95 13.56 17.06
CA SER A 47 -25.66 13.31 17.71
C SER A 47 -25.14 11.88 17.51
N ALA A 48 -26.02 10.88 17.46
CA ALA A 48 -25.65 9.50 17.19
C ALA A 48 -25.34 9.29 15.70
N ALA A 49 -26.06 10.00 14.81
CA ALA A 49 -25.76 10.01 13.39
C ALA A 49 -24.38 10.65 13.13
N GLN A 50 -24.04 11.72 13.86
CA GLN A 50 -22.73 12.36 13.73
C GLN A 50 -21.58 11.46 14.16
N HIS A 51 -21.75 10.70 15.24
CA HIS A 51 -20.76 9.70 15.62
C HIS A 51 -20.58 8.66 14.52
N LEU A 52 -21.67 8.13 13.94
CA LEU A 52 -21.59 7.18 12.83
C LEU A 52 -20.89 7.75 11.59
N ARG A 53 -21.09 9.04 11.28
CA ARG A 53 -20.38 9.70 10.17
C ARG A 53 -18.88 9.76 10.39
N VAL A 54 -18.43 10.12 11.60
CA VAL A 54 -17.00 10.10 11.94
C VAL A 54 -16.44 8.68 11.84
N GLU A 55 -17.18 7.66 12.30
CA GLU A 55 -16.77 6.27 12.14
C GLU A 55 -16.69 5.87 10.66
N ALA A 56 -17.66 6.28 9.82
CA ALA A 56 -17.64 6.00 8.38
C ALA A 56 -16.38 6.56 7.69
N ILE A 57 -15.90 7.73 8.13
CA ILE A 57 -14.66 8.33 7.64
C ILE A 57 -13.44 7.58 8.18
N ARG A 58 -13.46 7.14 9.45
CA ARG A 58 -12.39 6.33 10.07
C ARG A 58 -12.15 5.00 9.37
N GLU A 59 -13.15 4.46 8.70
CA GLU A 59 -12.99 3.25 7.88
C GLU A 59 -12.12 3.50 6.63
N GLN A 60 -11.98 4.75 6.20
CA GLN A 60 -11.24 5.12 4.99
C GLN A 60 -9.89 5.79 5.28
N VAL A 61 -9.81 6.56 6.38
CA VAL A 61 -8.64 7.36 6.75
C VAL A 61 -8.34 7.27 8.24
N VAL A 62 -7.07 7.47 8.61
CA VAL A 62 -6.67 7.60 10.01
C VAL A 62 -7.13 8.96 10.53
N VAL A 63 -8.03 8.96 11.52
CA VAL A 63 -8.56 10.17 12.15
C VAL A 63 -8.15 10.19 13.63
N PRO A 64 -7.49 11.25 14.13
CA PRO A 64 -7.18 11.39 15.55
C PRO A 64 -8.40 11.17 16.47
N ASP A 65 -8.22 10.44 17.58
CA ASP A 65 -9.30 10.12 18.54
C ASP A 65 -9.94 11.34 19.21
N SER A 66 -9.26 12.48 19.20
CA SER A 66 -9.75 13.76 19.71
C SER A 66 -10.88 14.35 18.86
N ILE A 67 -10.95 14.01 17.57
CA ILE A 67 -11.97 14.54 16.64
C ILE A 67 -13.32 13.89 16.91
N LYS A 68 -14.35 14.72 17.12
CA LYS A 68 -15.72 14.28 17.45
C LYS A 68 -16.75 14.65 16.38
N SER A 69 -16.39 15.49 15.43
CA SER A 69 -17.27 15.91 14.34
C SER A 69 -16.56 15.87 12.99
N THR A 70 -17.33 15.65 11.92
CA THR A 70 -16.86 15.68 10.53
C THR A 70 -16.23 17.03 10.16
N SER A 71 -16.81 18.15 10.61
CA SER A 71 -16.29 19.50 10.38
C SER A 71 -14.90 19.76 11.00
N GLU A 72 -14.53 19.02 12.05
CA GLU A 72 -13.21 19.14 12.67
C GLU A 72 -12.11 18.47 11.83
N ILE A 73 -12.44 17.52 10.96
CA ILE A 73 -11.43 16.74 10.22
C ILE A 73 -10.64 17.63 9.25
N LEU A 74 -11.27 18.62 8.64
CA LEU A 74 -10.60 19.56 7.73
C LEU A 74 -10.03 20.79 8.44
N ASP A 75 -10.09 20.85 9.76
CA ASP A 75 -9.52 21.96 10.52
C ASP A 75 -7.98 21.92 10.42
N GLU A 76 -7.39 23.08 10.11
CA GLU A 76 -5.94 23.23 9.94
C GLU A 76 -5.17 22.72 11.18
N ARG A 77 -5.77 22.77 12.37
CA ARG A 77 -5.16 22.26 13.62
C ARG A 77 -4.87 20.76 13.60
N PHE A 78 -5.57 19.97 12.80
CA PHE A 78 -5.36 18.53 12.70
C PHE A 78 -4.65 18.12 11.41
N ARG A 79 -4.39 19.07 10.50
CA ARG A 79 -3.83 18.79 9.18
C ARG A 79 -2.52 18.03 9.23
N ASP A 80 -1.57 18.48 10.04
CA ASP A 80 -0.26 17.83 10.17
C ASP A 80 -0.38 16.40 10.73
N ALA A 81 -1.30 16.18 11.69
CA ALA A 81 -1.55 14.86 12.24
C ALA A 81 -2.18 13.93 11.20
N LEU A 82 -3.16 14.40 10.43
CA LEU A 82 -3.78 13.63 9.35
C LEU A 82 -2.77 13.27 8.25
N ILE A 83 -1.92 14.22 7.85
CA ILE A 83 -0.88 13.98 6.86
C ILE A 83 0.13 12.95 7.38
N SER A 84 0.61 13.12 8.61
CA SER A 84 1.65 12.27 9.19
C SER A 84 1.15 10.86 9.52
N GLU A 85 0.06 10.75 10.28
CA GLU A 85 -0.50 9.46 10.71
C GLU A 85 -1.18 8.71 9.56
N GLY A 86 -1.83 9.45 8.66
CA GLY A 86 -2.45 8.91 7.47
C GLY A 86 -1.52 8.81 6.27
N CYS A 87 -0.24 9.20 6.37
CA CYS A 87 0.72 9.25 5.27
C CYS A 87 0.17 9.90 3.99
N LEU A 88 -0.62 10.98 4.12
CA LEU A 88 -1.44 11.50 2.99
C LEU A 88 -0.59 12.13 1.87
N ASP A 89 0.69 12.41 2.10
CA ASP A 89 1.65 12.85 1.10
C ASP A 89 2.46 11.69 0.48
N GLY A 90 2.01 10.44 0.67
CA GLY A 90 2.63 9.28 0.04
C GLY A 90 3.94 8.81 0.68
N VAL A 91 4.29 9.27 1.89
CA VAL A 91 5.48 8.80 2.60
C VAL A 91 5.18 8.42 4.05
N SER A 92 5.91 7.44 4.57
CA SER A 92 5.87 7.11 5.99
C SER A 92 6.68 8.13 6.80
N HIS A 93 6.02 8.77 7.77
CA HIS A 93 6.61 9.83 8.61
C HIS A 93 7.31 9.26 9.85
N GLY A 94 8.28 10.01 10.38
CA GLY A 94 9.04 9.67 11.58
C GLY A 94 10.55 9.62 11.34
N ALA A 95 11.29 9.18 12.35
CA ALA A 95 12.75 9.05 12.24
C ALA A 95 13.13 7.91 11.30
N VAL A 96 14.07 8.17 10.38
CA VAL A 96 14.63 7.15 9.50
C VAL A 96 15.58 6.25 10.26
N ASP A 97 15.30 4.94 10.29
CA ASP A 97 16.21 3.95 10.88
C ASP A 97 17.30 3.54 9.88
N LEU A 98 18.37 4.33 9.85
CA LEU A 98 19.54 4.05 9.02
C LEU A 98 20.27 2.77 9.45
N ALA A 99 20.17 2.34 10.71
CA ALA A 99 20.84 1.13 11.18
C ALA A 99 20.12 -0.11 10.64
N GLY A 100 18.79 -0.16 10.79
CA GLY A 100 17.97 -1.23 10.21
C GLY A 100 18.07 -1.29 8.68
N ARG A 101 18.17 -0.13 7.99
CA ARG A 101 18.38 -0.12 6.53
C ARG A 101 19.71 -0.75 6.11
N ARG A 102 20.79 -0.48 6.85
CA ARG A 102 22.09 -1.12 6.61
C ARG A 102 22.03 -2.62 6.86
N GLU A 103 21.32 -3.06 7.90
CA GLU A 103 21.12 -4.49 8.17
C GLU A 103 20.34 -5.18 7.05
N TYR A 104 19.25 -4.56 6.59
CA TYR A 104 18.47 -5.04 5.44
C TYR A 104 19.34 -5.21 4.19
N PHE A 105 20.09 -4.17 3.80
CA PHE A 105 20.97 -4.26 2.63
C PHE A 105 22.09 -5.28 2.83
N ALA A 106 22.69 -5.38 4.01
CA ALA A 106 23.69 -6.42 4.28
C ALA A 106 23.11 -7.84 4.12
N GLY A 107 21.87 -8.05 4.55
CA GLY A 107 21.13 -9.31 4.36
C GLY A 107 20.89 -9.63 2.89
N VAL A 108 20.44 -8.64 2.10
CA VAL A 108 20.28 -8.79 0.65
C VAL A 108 21.62 -9.08 -0.03
N GLN A 109 22.67 -8.32 0.30
CA GLN A 109 24.02 -8.51 -0.27
C GLN A 109 24.56 -9.92 0.00
N ALA A 110 24.36 -10.45 1.20
CA ALA A 110 24.75 -11.81 1.54
C ALA A 110 23.99 -12.85 0.69
N ASN A 111 22.71 -12.62 0.39
CA ASN A 111 21.92 -13.50 -0.49
C ASN A 111 22.34 -13.40 -1.96
N ILE A 112 22.70 -12.20 -2.46
CA ILE A 112 23.29 -12.02 -3.79
C ILE A 112 24.61 -12.80 -3.90
N ALA A 113 25.50 -12.65 -2.92
CA ALA A 113 26.80 -13.34 -2.89
C ALA A 113 26.65 -14.87 -2.85
N ARG A 114 25.68 -15.41 -2.10
CA ARG A 114 25.39 -16.86 -2.08
C ARG A 114 24.99 -17.42 -3.44
N LYS A 115 24.39 -16.58 -4.30
CA LYS A 115 24.01 -16.96 -5.66
C LYS A 115 25.14 -16.77 -6.68
N GLY A 116 26.31 -16.30 -6.25
CA GLY A 116 27.49 -16.15 -7.10
C GLY A 116 27.38 -15.04 -8.15
N VAL A 117 26.48 -14.07 -7.95
CA VAL A 117 26.31 -12.95 -8.87
C VAL A 117 27.20 -11.78 -8.45
N GLU A 118 27.98 -11.27 -9.41
CA GLU A 118 28.74 -10.03 -9.25
C GLU A 118 27.92 -8.84 -9.76
N VAL A 119 27.86 -7.79 -8.94
CA VAL A 119 27.23 -6.50 -9.27
C VAL A 119 28.25 -5.40 -9.06
N SER A 120 28.21 -4.35 -9.89
CA SER A 120 29.21 -3.28 -9.87
C SER A 120 29.23 -2.48 -8.56
N GLU A 121 28.06 -2.25 -7.97
CA GLU A 121 27.89 -1.59 -6.67
C GLU A 121 26.67 -2.15 -5.94
N PHE A 122 26.72 -2.19 -4.61
CA PHE A 122 25.57 -2.56 -3.79
C PHE A 122 25.65 -1.91 -2.40
N PRO A 123 24.55 -1.34 -1.86
CA PRO A 123 23.24 -1.15 -2.52
C PRO A 123 23.30 -0.18 -3.71
N PRO A 124 22.24 -0.10 -4.56
CA PRO A 124 22.12 0.97 -5.54
C PRO A 124 22.21 2.33 -4.83
N ALA A 125 23.11 3.21 -5.28
CA ALA A 125 23.46 4.42 -4.52
C ALA A 125 22.31 5.44 -4.40
N ASP A 126 21.45 5.50 -5.42
CA ASP A 126 20.23 6.30 -5.47
C ASP A 126 19.13 5.74 -4.56
N LEU A 127 18.92 4.40 -4.54
CA LEU A 127 18.00 3.74 -3.61
C LEU A 127 18.44 3.93 -2.16
N GLU A 128 19.73 3.74 -1.86
CA GLU A 128 20.27 3.95 -0.51
C GLU A 128 20.03 5.38 -0.05
N PHE A 129 20.25 6.35 -0.94
CA PHE A 129 20.00 7.76 -0.63
C PHE A 129 18.52 8.05 -0.42
N LEU A 130 17.61 7.54 -1.26
CA LEU A 130 16.17 7.67 -1.04
C LEU A 130 15.77 7.10 0.33
N CYS A 131 16.28 5.92 0.69
CA CYS A 131 16.04 5.28 1.99
C CYS A 131 16.61 6.08 3.18
N SER A 132 17.54 7.02 2.94
CA SER A 132 18.04 7.93 3.96
C SER A 132 17.14 9.15 4.20
N LEU A 133 16.28 9.49 3.23
CA LEU A 133 15.37 10.63 3.28
C LEU A 133 14.02 10.27 3.89
N VAL A 134 13.53 9.05 3.68
CA VAL A 134 12.19 8.61 4.09
C VAL A 134 12.19 7.22 4.69
N ARG A 135 11.25 6.97 5.61
CA ARG A 135 11.05 5.62 6.18
C ARG A 135 10.48 4.66 5.15
N GLY A 136 9.63 5.16 4.25
CA GLY A 136 9.07 4.41 3.14
C GLY A 136 8.25 5.31 2.22
N VAL A 137 7.93 4.79 1.04
CA VAL A 137 7.17 5.50 0.00
C VAL A 137 5.94 4.65 -0.33
N THR A 138 4.77 5.16 0.02
CA THR A 138 3.44 4.54 -0.13
C THR A 138 2.73 5.15 -1.33
N GLY A 139 1.87 4.42 -2.02
CA GLY A 139 1.16 4.91 -3.21
C GLY A 139 0.14 6.03 -2.95
N PRO A 140 -0.50 6.55 -4.02
CA PRO A 140 -1.61 7.50 -3.94
C PRO A 140 -2.91 6.85 -3.43
N GLY A 141 -3.85 7.67 -2.98
CA GLY A 141 -5.14 7.26 -2.44
C GLY A 141 -5.23 7.31 -0.91
N LEU A 142 -6.45 7.21 -0.39
CA LEU A 142 -6.70 7.18 1.05
C LEU A 142 -6.19 5.87 1.68
N PRO A 143 -5.85 5.85 2.99
CA PRO A 143 -5.24 4.70 3.66
C PRO A 143 -5.90 3.34 3.37
N PHE A 144 -7.24 3.26 3.40
CA PHE A 144 -7.94 2.01 3.10
C PHE A 144 -7.69 1.52 1.66
N HIS A 145 -7.83 2.41 0.66
CA HIS A 145 -7.54 2.08 -0.74
C HIS A 145 -6.11 1.57 -0.92
N ARG A 146 -5.15 2.22 -0.25
CA ARG A 146 -3.75 1.81 -0.37
C ARG A 146 -3.50 0.44 0.20
N GLU A 147 -4.12 0.10 1.33
CA GLU A 147 -4.00 -1.22 1.95
C GLU A 147 -4.49 -2.33 1.00
N VAL A 148 -5.51 -2.07 0.17
CA VAL A 148 -6.11 -3.09 -0.70
C VAL A 148 -5.60 -3.09 -2.14
N SER A 149 -5.11 -1.94 -2.64
CA SER A 149 -4.85 -1.74 -4.07
C SER A 149 -3.45 -1.23 -4.40
N GLN A 150 -2.66 -0.78 -3.42
CA GLN A 150 -1.32 -0.23 -3.64
C GLN A 150 -0.23 -1.13 -3.05
N PHE A 151 0.95 -1.08 -3.65
CA PHE A 151 2.17 -1.58 -2.99
C PHE A 151 2.95 -0.41 -2.38
N HIS A 152 4.14 -0.68 -1.89
CA HIS A 152 5.13 0.33 -1.55
C HIS A 152 6.15 0.40 -2.67
N PHE A 153 6.73 1.58 -2.92
CA PHE A 153 8.00 1.63 -3.62
C PHE A 153 9.12 1.18 -2.66
N VAL A 154 9.15 1.77 -1.47
CA VAL A 154 10.05 1.37 -0.39
C VAL A 154 9.21 1.02 0.84
N THR A 155 9.21 -0.26 1.25
CA THR A 155 8.48 -0.72 2.44
C THR A 155 9.13 -0.18 3.71
N PRO A 156 8.38 0.43 4.64
CA PRO A 156 8.90 0.78 5.96
C PRO A 156 9.41 -0.45 6.74
N LEU A 157 10.46 -0.29 7.55
CA LEU A 157 11.11 -1.42 8.23
C LEU A 157 10.27 -2.07 9.33
N GLU A 158 9.30 -1.34 9.87
CA GLU A 158 8.36 -1.84 10.88
C GLU A 158 7.37 -2.91 10.36
N PHE A 159 7.33 -3.20 9.07
CA PHE A 159 6.50 -4.27 8.53
C PHE A 159 7.15 -5.64 8.79
N GLU A 160 6.33 -6.62 9.18
CA GLU A 160 6.77 -8.00 9.49
C GLU A 160 7.42 -8.71 8.27
N GLU A 161 7.19 -8.20 7.07
CA GLU A 161 7.66 -8.74 5.79
C GLU A 161 9.16 -8.55 5.53
N MET A 162 9.89 -7.80 6.36
CA MET A 162 11.29 -7.46 6.08
C MET A 162 12.19 -8.69 5.96
N GLU A 163 11.99 -9.72 6.79
CA GLU A 163 12.75 -10.97 6.69
C GLU A 163 12.49 -11.71 5.37
N GLU A 164 11.25 -11.68 4.89
CA GLU A 164 10.85 -12.30 3.64
C GLU A 164 11.40 -11.51 2.45
N MET A 165 11.35 -10.18 2.51
CA MET A 165 11.94 -9.30 1.50
C MET A 165 13.46 -9.50 1.38
N MET A 166 14.19 -9.67 2.50
CA MET A 166 15.63 -9.98 2.48
C MET A 166 15.94 -11.32 1.80
N LYS A 167 15.03 -12.30 1.91
CA LYS A 167 15.15 -13.61 1.25
C LYS A 167 14.69 -13.58 -0.20
N SER A 168 13.92 -12.56 -0.60
CA SER A 168 13.36 -12.36 -1.94
C SER A 168 14.40 -11.82 -2.92
N VAL A 169 15.56 -12.47 -2.98
CA VAL A 169 16.59 -12.26 -3.98
C VAL A 169 16.42 -13.32 -5.07
N CYS A 170 16.26 -12.89 -6.31
CA CYS A 170 15.90 -13.74 -7.44
C CYS A 170 16.86 -13.54 -8.62
N ILE A 171 17.25 -14.62 -9.28
CA ILE A 171 17.90 -14.59 -10.60
C ILE A 171 16.83 -15.07 -11.58
N PRO A 172 16.27 -14.22 -12.45
CA PRO A 172 15.29 -14.67 -13.44
C PRO A 172 15.88 -15.78 -14.33
N ILE A 173 15.21 -16.93 -14.39
CA ILE A 173 15.67 -18.07 -15.19
C ILE A 173 15.25 -17.83 -16.63
N ARG A 174 16.17 -18.01 -17.57
CA ARG A 174 15.96 -17.80 -19.02
C ARG A 174 16.22 -19.05 -19.85
N ASP A 175 16.51 -20.19 -19.22
CA ASP A 175 17.00 -21.35 -19.95
C ASP A 175 15.88 -22.06 -20.71
N GLU A 176 16.03 -22.17 -22.03
CA GLU A 176 15.13 -22.90 -22.94
C GLU A 176 15.21 -24.43 -22.77
N THR A 177 16.16 -24.90 -21.95
CA THR A 177 16.49 -26.32 -21.76
C THR A 177 15.47 -27.07 -20.90
N GLY A 178 14.57 -26.37 -20.20
CA GLY A 178 13.43 -26.95 -19.48
C GLY A 178 13.78 -27.71 -18.20
N GLU A 179 15.01 -27.61 -17.69
CA GLU A 179 15.47 -28.36 -16.51
C GLU A 179 15.53 -27.53 -15.21
N GLU A 180 15.37 -26.20 -15.25
CA GLU A 180 15.38 -25.33 -14.05
C GLU A 180 13.97 -24.92 -13.58
N GLU A 181 13.76 -24.86 -12.26
CA GLU A 181 12.50 -24.44 -11.63
C GLU A 181 12.18 -22.97 -11.97
N TYR A 182 11.22 -22.74 -12.87
CA TYR A 182 10.61 -21.42 -13.13
C TYR A 182 10.50 -20.58 -11.84
N ASN A 183 11.06 -19.36 -11.86
CA ASN A 183 10.78 -18.40 -10.80
C ASN A 183 9.80 -17.34 -11.26
N SER A 184 9.23 -16.62 -10.29
CA SER A 184 8.14 -15.67 -10.50
C SER A 184 8.48 -14.52 -11.45
N LEU A 185 9.77 -14.26 -11.75
CA LEU A 185 10.20 -13.15 -12.61
C LEU A 185 10.52 -13.58 -14.06
N THR A 186 10.50 -14.87 -14.37
CA THR A 186 10.92 -15.42 -15.68
C THR A 186 10.15 -14.84 -16.87
N SER A 187 8.89 -14.40 -16.69
CA SER A 187 8.03 -13.90 -17.79
C SER A 187 7.51 -12.47 -17.60
N ILE A 188 8.07 -11.71 -16.65
CA ILE A 188 7.55 -10.38 -16.30
C ILE A 188 8.21 -9.26 -17.12
N TRP A 189 9.52 -9.34 -17.31
CA TRP A 189 10.33 -8.34 -18.02
C TRP A 189 11.18 -9.03 -19.08
N GLU A 190 10.53 -9.69 -20.04
CA GLU A 190 11.19 -10.54 -21.04
C GLU A 190 12.21 -9.77 -21.89
N ASP A 191 11.93 -8.49 -22.16
CA ASP A 191 12.81 -7.58 -22.88
C ASP A 191 14.09 -7.19 -22.11
N TRP A 192 14.18 -7.52 -20.82
CA TRP A 192 15.29 -7.11 -19.94
C TRP A 192 16.14 -8.29 -19.50
N GLU A 193 17.42 -8.30 -19.90
CA GLU A 193 18.41 -9.20 -19.33
C GLU A 193 18.70 -8.81 -17.89
N ILE A 194 18.19 -9.61 -16.94
CA ILE A 194 18.30 -9.36 -15.50
C ILE A 194 19.25 -10.40 -14.90
N SER A 195 20.31 -9.91 -14.26
CA SER A 195 21.30 -10.74 -13.57
C SER A 195 20.84 -11.05 -12.14
N ILE A 196 20.25 -10.06 -11.47
CA ILE A 196 19.70 -10.23 -10.12
C ILE A 196 18.58 -9.23 -9.87
N ALA A 197 17.59 -9.63 -9.09
CA ALA A 197 16.49 -8.81 -8.63
C ALA A 197 16.28 -9.00 -7.12
N PHE A 198 15.84 -7.96 -6.42
CA PHE A 198 15.37 -8.10 -5.04
C PHE A 198 14.19 -7.18 -4.74
N LYS A 199 13.28 -7.65 -3.88
CA LYS A 199 12.06 -6.91 -3.51
C LYS A 199 12.40 -5.76 -2.56
N ILE A 200 12.03 -4.54 -2.95
CA ILE A 200 12.21 -3.30 -2.15
C ILE A 200 10.90 -2.72 -1.64
N GLY A 201 9.78 -3.15 -2.24
CA GLY A 201 8.44 -2.71 -1.92
C GLY A 201 7.44 -3.86 -1.88
N GLY A 202 6.74 -4.00 -0.76
CA GLY A 202 5.68 -4.98 -0.51
C GLY A 202 4.29 -4.37 -0.68
N GLY A 203 3.28 -5.22 -0.79
CA GLY A 203 1.89 -4.81 -0.97
C GLY A 203 0.94 -5.95 -0.59
N PRO A 204 -0.38 -5.76 -0.71
CA PRO A 204 -1.38 -6.75 -0.32
C PRO A 204 -1.30 -8.05 -1.13
N ARG A 205 -0.56 -8.05 -2.24
CA ARG A 205 -0.36 -9.20 -3.11
C ARG A 205 1.06 -9.75 -2.92
N SER A 206 1.16 -11.06 -2.73
CA SER A 206 2.38 -11.70 -2.20
C SER A 206 3.57 -11.61 -3.15
N TRP A 207 3.35 -11.64 -4.47
CA TRP A 207 4.40 -11.59 -5.49
C TRP A 207 4.47 -10.24 -6.21
N GLY A 208 3.39 -9.45 -6.17
CA GLY A 208 3.36 -8.08 -6.66
C GLY A 208 4.19 -7.14 -5.80
N GLY A 209 4.63 -6.04 -6.41
CA GLY A 209 5.31 -4.95 -5.74
C GLY A 209 6.47 -4.39 -6.54
N THR A 210 7.41 -3.81 -5.80
CA THR A 210 8.53 -3.08 -6.39
C THR A 210 9.84 -3.80 -6.17
N TYR A 211 10.67 -3.84 -7.20
CA TYR A 211 11.93 -4.54 -7.27
C TYR A 211 13.06 -3.61 -7.68
N ALA A 212 14.25 -3.82 -7.13
CA ALA A 212 15.49 -3.32 -7.70
C ALA A 212 16.12 -4.41 -8.55
N LEU A 213 16.44 -4.07 -9.80
CA LEU A 213 16.90 -4.98 -10.84
C LEU A 213 18.30 -4.56 -11.30
N TYR A 214 19.27 -5.47 -11.29
CA TYR A 214 20.52 -5.27 -12.01
C TYR A 214 20.37 -5.87 -13.40
N CYS A 215 20.17 -5.01 -14.40
CA CYS A 215 19.75 -5.44 -15.73
C CYS A 215 20.36 -4.62 -16.88
N ARG A 216 20.07 -5.04 -18.11
CA ARG A 216 20.30 -4.32 -19.38
C ARG A 216 19.29 -4.79 -20.43
N ASN A 217 19.18 -4.08 -21.55
CA ASN A 217 18.45 -4.53 -22.73
C ASN A 217 19.13 -3.98 -24.00
N ASP A 218 18.55 -4.22 -25.17
CA ASP A 218 19.11 -3.78 -26.45
C ASP A 218 19.24 -2.25 -26.55
N ASP A 219 18.27 -1.49 -25.99
CA ASP A 219 18.32 -0.03 -25.96
C ASP A 219 19.26 0.53 -24.88
N HIS A 220 19.57 -0.28 -23.88
CA HIS A 220 20.38 0.08 -22.72
C HIS A 220 21.43 -1.00 -22.40
N GLU A 221 22.43 -1.12 -23.26
CA GLU A 221 23.46 -2.17 -23.23
C GLU A 221 24.28 -2.24 -21.92
N GLN A 222 24.30 -1.15 -21.14
CA GLN A 222 25.03 -1.09 -19.87
C GLN A 222 24.26 -1.78 -18.73
N TRP A 223 24.95 -2.71 -18.05
CA TRP A 223 24.51 -3.25 -16.76
C TRP A 223 24.42 -2.15 -15.70
N LYS A 224 23.22 -1.94 -15.16
CA LYS A 224 22.97 -0.99 -14.07
C LYS A 224 21.74 -1.39 -13.26
N TRP A 225 21.63 -0.78 -12.08
CA TRP A 225 20.43 -0.88 -11.26
C TRP A 225 19.29 -0.07 -11.87
N ARG A 226 18.09 -0.67 -11.89
CA ARG A 226 16.81 -0.10 -12.34
C ARG A 226 15.69 -0.57 -11.42
N TYR A 227 14.50 -0.01 -11.59
CA TYR A 227 13.38 -0.24 -10.68
C TYR A 227 12.21 -0.86 -11.43
N GLY A 228 11.92 -2.12 -11.12
CA GLY A 228 10.82 -2.87 -11.73
C GLY A 228 9.56 -2.77 -10.90
N VAL A 229 8.41 -2.61 -11.56
CA VAL A 229 7.09 -2.77 -10.95
C VAL A 229 6.41 -4.02 -11.52
N HIS A 230 5.70 -4.75 -10.67
CA HIS A 230 4.85 -5.87 -11.08
C HIS A 230 3.56 -5.87 -10.27
N ASP A 231 2.39 -5.80 -10.92
CA ASP A 231 1.09 -5.73 -10.25
C ASP A 231 0.30 -7.05 -10.24
N GLU A 232 0.93 -8.16 -10.67
CA GLU A 232 0.37 -9.52 -10.84
C GLU A 232 -0.74 -9.68 -11.89
N GLU A 233 -1.35 -8.60 -12.35
CA GLU A 233 -2.51 -8.67 -13.25
C GLU A 233 -2.12 -8.36 -14.69
N TRP A 234 -1.60 -7.16 -14.94
CA TRP A 234 -1.41 -6.67 -16.31
C TRP A 234 -0.27 -5.68 -16.48
N TYR A 235 0.19 -5.02 -15.41
CA TYR A 235 1.20 -3.97 -15.51
C TYR A 235 2.54 -4.46 -14.98
N SER A 236 3.55 -4.42 -15.84
CA SER A 236 4.94 -4.65 -15.46
C SER A 236 5.85 -3.79 -16.31
N ASP A 237 6.69 -2.99 -15.67
CA ASP A 237 7.56 -2.04 -16.36
C ASP A 237 8.87 -1.84 -15.56
N VAL A 238 9.89 -1.29 -16.21
CA VAL A 238 11.21 -1.03 -15.64
C VAL A 238 11.60 0.42 -15.84
N TYR A 239 11.91 1.10 -14.74
CA TYR A 239 12.28 2.51 -14.71
C TYR A 239 13.79 2.68 -14.55
N GLU A 240 14.35 3.63 -15.30
CA GLU A 240 15.79 3.87 -15.40
C GLU A 240 16.40 4.47 -14.14
N SER A 241 15.60 5.14 -13.31
CA SER A 241 16.02 5.88 -12.11
C SER A 241 14.92 5.94 -11.03
N VAL A 242 15.31 6.32 -9.81
CA VAL A 242 14.36 6.63 -8.71
C VAL A 242 13.41 7.76 -9.11
N GLU A 243 13.92 8.77 -9.81
CA GLU A 243 13.14 9.91 -10.25
C GLU A 243 12.02 9.51 -11.22
N ASP A 244 12.34 8.68 -12.22
CA ASP A 244 11.37 8.17 -13.19
C ASP A 244 10.33 7.28 -12.51
N TYR A 245 10.76 6.45 -11.56
CA TYR A 245 9.84 5.62 -10.78
C TYR A 245 8.85 6.49 -9.99
N LEU A 246 9.32 7.53 -9.29
CA LEU A 246 8.46 8.43 -8.52
C LEU A 246 7.49 9.21 -9.41
N GLU A 247 7.90 9.59 -10.63
CA GLU A 247 7.01 10.23 -11.60
C GLU A 247 5.87 9.30 -12.01
N PHE A 248 6.17 8.08 -12.43
CA PHE A 248 5.16 7.06 -12.69
C PHE A 248 4.27 6.80 -11.48
N TYR A 249 4.89 6.61 -10.33
CA TYR A 249 4.22 6.14 -9.12
C TYR A 249 3.25 7.17 -8.55
N THR A 250 3.42 8.44 -8.92
CA THR A 250 2.43 9.50 -8.62
C THR A 250 1.04 9.11 -9.12
N HIS A 251 0.97 8.45 -10.30
CA HIS A 251 -0.26 8.16 -11.02
C HIS A 251 -0.68 6.69 -11.00
N PHE A 252 0.15 5.81 -10.43
CA PHE A 252 -0.13 4.39 -10.43
C PHE A 252 -1.33 4.06 -9.52
N ARG A 253 -2.41 3.54 -10.13
CA ARG A 253 -3.64 3.13 -9.43
C ARG A 253 -4.19 4.21 -8.47
N GLU A 254 -4.07 5.48 -8.86
CA GLU A 254 -4.71 6.61 -8.16
C GLU A 254 -6.16 6.28 -7.85
N GLN A 255 -6.59 6.58 -6.63
CA GLN A 255 -7.99 6.36 -6.25
C GLN A 255 -8.85 7.40 -6.96
N THR A 256 -9.78 6.95 -7.78
CA THR A 256 -10.75 7.82 -8.44
C THR A 256 -11.84 8.25 -7.47
N GLU A 257 -12.55 9.34 -7.79
CA GLU A 257 -13.71 9.75 -6.98
C GLU A 257 -14.83 8.71 -7.02
N GLU A 258 -14.99 8.02 -8.14
CA GLU A 258 -15.95 6.94 -8.33
C GLU A 258 -15.64 5.76 -7.41
N GLU A 259 -14.40 5.27 -7.40
CA GLU A 259 -13.96 4.20 -6.49
C GLU A 259 -14.15 4.61 -5.03
N LEU A 260 -13.78 5.85 -4.68
CA LEU A 260 -14.03 6.37 -3.34
C LEU A 260 -15.52 6.29 -2.98
N ARG A 261 -16.42 6.76 -3.85
CA ARG A 261 -17.88 6.73 -3.59
C ARG A 261 -18.41 5.31 -3.43
N GLU A 262 -17.86 4.35 -4.17
CA GLU A 262 -18.21 2.93 -4.03
C GLU A 262 -17.75 2.33 -2.69
N ASP A 263 -16.61 2.78 -2.17
CA ASP A 263 -16.05 2.29 -0.90
C ASP A 263 -16.64 2.99 0.34
N ILE A 264 -17.36 4.11 0.18
CA ILE A 264 -18.04 4.80 1.30
C ILE A 264 -19.14 3.89 1.88
N PRO A 265 -19.05 3.53 3.17
CA PRO A 265 -20.06 2.67 3.77
C PRO A 265 -21.39 3.41 3.95
N SER A 266 -22.49 2.70 3.73
CA SER A 266 -23.83 3.20 4.07
C SER A 266 -23.99 3.34 5.58
N LEU A 267 -24.38 4.53 6.06
CA LEU A 267 -24.63 4.76 7.49
C LEU A 267 -25.73 3.83 8.05
N GLU A 268 -26.73 3.47 7.23
CA GLU A 268 -27.78 2.54 7.62
C GLU A 268 -27.24 1.11 7.75
N ALA A 269 -26.36 0.68 6.84
CA ALA A 269 -25.70 -0.62 6.93
C ALA A 269 -24.79 -0.69 8.17
N MET A 270 -24.00 0.36 8.44
CA MET A 270 -23.16 0.45 9.65
C MET A 270 -24.00 0.36 10.93
N ARG A 271 -25.14 1.05 10.99
CA ARG A 271 -26.08 0.95 12.11
C ARG A 271 -26.54 -0.49 12.34
N ILE A 272 -26.93 -1.18 11.28
CA ILE A 272 -27.40 -2.58 11.36
C ILE A 272 -26.26 -3.47 11.87
N ALA A 273 -25.04 -3.31 11.35
CA ALA A 273 -23.86 -4.05 11.78
C ALA A 273 -23.55 -3.83 13.28
N GLN A 274 -23.59 -2.58 13.76
CA GLN A 274 -23.39 -2.26 15.19
C GLN A 274 -24.41 -2.96 16.09
N ARG A 275 -25.69 -3.04 15.68
CA ARG A 275 -26.72 -3.76 16.44
C ARG A 275 -26.44 -5.26 16.52
N TYR A 276 -26.05 -5.88 15.41
CA TYR A 276 -25.68 -7.29 15.41
C TYR A 276 -24.47 -7.55 16.31
N TRP A 277 -23.47 -6.67 16.28
CA TRP A 277 -22.28 -6.81 17.10
C TRP A 277 -22.59 -6.68 18.60
N LEU A 278 -23.43 -5.72 18.99
CA LEU A 278 -23.93 -5.60 20.37
C LEU A 278 -24.75 -6.84 20.77
N ALA A 279 -25.55 -7.40 19.87
CA ALA A 279 -26.30 -8.62 20.14
C ALA A 279 -25.36 -9.82 20.37
N ILE A 280 -24.34 -10.02 19.54
CA ILE A 280 -23.32 -11.09 19.69
C ILE A 280 -22.50 -10.88 20.97
N GLY A 281 -22.10 -9.64 21.25
CA GLY A 281 -21.38 -9.27 22.48
C GLY A 281 -22.23 -9.48 23.74
N SER A 282 -23.55 -9.26 23.66
CA SER A 282 -24.49 -9.53 24.75
C SER A 282 -24.73 -11.04 24.94
N TYR A 283 -24.84 -11.79 23.84
CA TYR A 283 -24.96 -13.26 23.85
C TYR A 283 -23.73 -13.92 24.50
N ARG A 284 -22.53 -13.40 24.25
CA ARG A 284 -21.30 -13.85 24.92
C ARG A 284 -21.25 -13.55 26.42
N ARG A 285 -21.91 -12.49 26.90
CA ARG A 285 -22.02 -12.24 28.34
C ARG A 285 -23.01 -13.18 29.03
N THR A 286 -23.96 -13.73 28.27
CA THR A 286 -24.96 -14.68 28.79
C THR A 286 -24.54 -16.15 28.68
N VAL A 287 -23.53 -16.50 27.88
CA VAL A 287 -23.03 -17.87 27.70
C VAL A 287 -21.61 -18.01 28.26
N SER A 288 -21.50 -18.76 29.37
CA SER A 288 -20.38 -19.12 30.26
C SER A 288 -18.92 -18.64 29.96
N PRO A 289 -18.15 -18.16 30.97
CA PRO A 289 -16.81 -17.56 30.81
C PRO A 289 -15.62 -18.53 30.59
N GLU A 290 -15.83 -19.84 30.40
CA GLU A 290 -14.77 -20.84 30.60
C GLU A 290 -13.96 -21.28 29.36
N ARG A 291 -13.91 -20.48 28.28
CA ARG A 291 -12.93 -20.74 27.20
C ARG A 291 -12.14 -19.50 26.84
N THR A 292 -11.02 -19.35 27.53
CA THR A 292 -9.95 -18.38 27.29
C THR A 292 -9.30 -18.61 25.92
N LEU A 293 -9.74 -17.88 24.91
CA LEU A 293 -8.89 -17.55 23.75
C LEU A 293 -8.13 -16.27 24.07
N ASN A 294 -6.81 -16.33 23.86
CA ASN A 294 -5.87 -15.24 24.13
C ASN A 294 -6.27 -13.95 23.40
N ARG A 295 -6.37 -12.84 24.16
CA ARG A 295 -6.85 -11.52 23.71
C ARG A 295 -6.16 -10.91 22.47
N PRO A 296 -4.87 -11.14 22.15
CA PRO A 296 -4.23 -10.54 20.96
C PRO A 296 -4.68 -11.19 19.65
N MET A 297 -4.86 -12.51 19.62
CA MET A 297 -5.35 -13.22 18.43
C MET A 297 -6.80 -12.87 18.10
N PHE A 298 -7.58 -12.40 19.08
CA PHE A 298 -8.96 -12.01 18.87
C PHE A 298 -9.10 -10.69 18.10
N SER A 299 -8.17 -9.73 18.26
CA SER A 299 -8.18 -8.47 17.49
C SER A 299 -7.92 -8.73 16.01
N VAL A 300 -6.97 -9.60 15.71
CA VAL A 300 -6.64 -10.02 14.34
C VAL A 300 -7.79 -10.83 13.75
N PHE A 301 -8.37 -11.77 14.51
CA PHE A 301 -9.53 -12.54 14.06
C PHE A 301 -10.78 -11.66 13.84
N VAL A 302 -10.97 -10.60 14.64
CA VAL A 302 -12.06 -9.64 14.46
C VAL A 302 -11.84 -8.79 13.22
N ASN A 303 -10.62 -8.30 12.95
CA ASN A 303 -10.33 -7.58 11.71
C ASN A 303 -10.43 -8.49 10.48
N MET A 304 -9.96 -9.74 10.56
CA MET A 304 -10.12 -10.75 9.50
C MET A 304 -11.59 -11.12 9.26
N VAL A 305 -12.41 -11.23 10.31
CA VAL A 305 -13.86 -11.47 10.16
C VAL A 305 -14.56 -10.21 9.67
N PHE A 306 -14.11 -9.01 10.03
CA PHE A 306 -14.66 -7.74 9.53
C PHE A 306 -14.38 -7.60 8.02
N HIS A 307 -13.17 -7.88 7.57
CA HIS A 307 -12.78 -7.87 6.16
C HIS A 307 -13.37 -9.06 5.39
N GLY A 308 -13.39 -10.25 5.98
CA GLY A 308 -13.94 -11.46 5.38
C GLY A 308 -15.46 -11.44 5.25
N VAL A 309 -16.19 -10.91 6.24
CA VAL A 309 -17.65 -10.69 6.17
C VAL A 309 -17.97 -9.53 5.22
N ARG A 310 -17.13 -8.49 5.14
CA ARG A 310 -17.25 -7.43 4.12
C ARG A 310 -17.09 -7.96 2.70
N TYR A 311 -16.09 -8.81 2.45
CA TYR A 311 -15.90 -9.46 1.15
C TYR A 311 -17.06 -10.39 0.80
N LEU A 312 -17.60 -11.12 1.79
CA LEU A 312 -18.78 -11.96 1.61
C LEU A 312 -20.05 -11.16 1.29
N ILE A 313 -20.25 -10.00 1.92
CA ILE A 313 -21.39 -9.10 1.66
C ILE A 313 -21.26 -8.46 0.27
N ARG A 314 -20.06 -8.06 -0.16
CA ARG A 314 -19.80 -7.51 -1.50
C ARG A 314 -20.02 -8.55 -2.61
N SER A 315 -19.63 -9.81 -2.39
CA SER A 315 -19.77 -10.92 -3.36
C SER A 315 -21.16 -11.55 -3.45
N THR A 316 -22.04 -11.35 -2.46
CA THR A 316 -23.40 -11.94 -2.47
C THR A 316 -24.52 -10.98 -2.84
N LEU A 317 -24.25 -9.66 -2.94
CA LEU A 317 -25.27 -8.63 -3.17
C LEU A 317 -25.14 -7.83 -4.47
N LEU A 318 -24.13 -8.09 -5.30
CA LEU A 318 -24.02 -7.52 -6.65
C LEU A 318 -24.27 -8.63 -7.68
N PRO A 319 -25.24 -8.47 -8.60
CA PRO A 319 -25.43 -9.44 -9.69
C PRO A 319 -24.30 -9.30 -10.72
N ASP A 320 -23.82 -10.45 -11.21
CA ASP A 320 -22.84 -10.55 -12.29
C ASP A 320 -23.18 -9.61 -13.46
N HIS A 321 -22.37 -8.58 -13.66
CA HIS A 321 -22.32 -7.90 -14.95
C HIS A 321 -21.57 -8.81 -15.92
N ALA A 322 -22.34 -9.63 -16.64
CA ALA A 322 -21.88 -10.30 -17.84
C ALA A 322 -21.41 -9.25 -18.86
N VAL A 323 -20.09 -9.09 -18.98
CA VAL A 323 -19.46 -8.40 -20.11
C VAL A 323 -19.68 -9.28 -21.33
N THR A 324 -20.54 -8.81 -22.24
CA THR A 324 -20.69 -9.41 -23.56
C THR A 324 -19.47 -9.06 -24.41
N PRO A 325 -18.89 -10.02 -25.15
CA PRO A 325 -17.80 -9.72 -26.07
C PRO A 325 -18.37 -8.92 -27.24
N LYS A 326 -17.85 -7.72 -27.48
CA LYS A 326 -18.10 -7.00 -28.74
C LYS A 326 -17.26 -7.64 -29.83
N GLU A 327 -17.92 -8.36 -30.72
CA GLU A 327 -17.45 -8.60 -32.09
C GLU A 327 -17.65 -7.33 -32.92
N ALA A 328 -16.57 -6.78 -33.48
CA ALA A 328 -16.44 -6.26 -34.85
C ALA A 328 -15.02 -5.72 -35.05
#